data_AF-A0AAC9HQH5-F1
#
_entry.id   AF-A0AAC9HQH5-F1
#
_cell.length_a   1.000
_cell.length_b   1.000
_cell.length_c   1.000
_cell.angle_alpha   90.00
_cell.angle_beta   90.00
_cell.angle_gamma   90.00
#
_symmetry.space_group_name_H-M   'P 1'
#
loop_
_entity.id
_entity.type
_entity.pdbx_description
1 polymer ?
#
loop_
_entity_poly.entity_id
_entity_poly.type
_entity_poly.pdbx_seq_one_letter_code
_entity_poly.pdbx_strand_id
1 'polypeptide(L)'
;MRISKPRLLALTLAAALTIATPAAAEPAAPADADRAGATEAPAGSPTDPLGTVAPTTPDNATTAGSPAAEQSTQGKQARIPQFLYDAGAETGNSREPANFVVRWGDSVDVVRWAQENRGIADYPAYVLDVMERTYDYYVNQVGFADPDALSPGRDFKINIYLCGSWSGGFLPPANWAGADEVGAGHMCLPYDKFWDDWVESHEFVHVLQVYASQQNRAAGNGGGFGEGNPYAGPFWEAHANYLARMRRPEVVTGSGYLGRHHYRWLDEQTYYGDWTLINTLRDRYGTSFVDDLWFEARQGEHPITTIKRVLGLDHGSFAELIADHARRNVAFDYTDGAAIRSDLWRAPGATYRPLYTVSLQTVDANAGAYRIPADRAPQQYGYNHIELRPDSSGAISVRLDGTGGGAPSPDWRFGFVAVGADFSARYSPLYRSGESGSFALEAGETHLILVVTATPTEHVDYPLGTPSPGYPYALTVQGGTPVAGTT
;
A
#
# COMPACT_ATOMS: atom_id res chain seq x y z
N MET A 1 -30.32 33.46 42.20
CA MET A 1 -31.65 33.12 41.66
C MET A 1 -31.67 33.51 40.19
N ARG A 2 -31.85 32.51 39.31
CA ARG A 2 -32.05 32.55 37.84
C ARG A 2 -30.89 33.02 36.94
N ILE A 3 -30.25 32.00 36.37
CA ILE A 3 -29.39 31.94 35.19
C ILE A 3 -30.25 32.17 33.93
N SER A 4 -29.82 33.03 33.01
CA SER A 4 -30.38 33.14 31.65
C SER A 4 -29.40 32.55 30.63
N LYS A 5 -29.83 31.48 29.95
CA LYS A 5 -29.19 30.95 28.73
C LYS A 5 -29.45 31.89 27.53
N PRO A 6 -28.56 31.88 26.54
CA PRO A 6 -29.02 31.89 25.16
C PRO A 6 -28.48 30.69 24.34
N ARG A 7 -29.46 30.00 23.75
CA ARG A 7 -29.50 29.29 22.46
C ARG A 7 -28.21 28.80 21.81
N LEU A 8 -28.06 27.48 21.89
CA LEU A 8 -27.42 26.59 20.94
C LEU A 8 -28.12 26.70 19.57
N LEU A 9 -27.37 27.00 18.50
CA LEU A 9 -27.74 26.67 17.13
C LEU A 9 -26.52 25.99 16.51
N ALA A 10 -26.54 24.66 16.54
CA ALA A 10 -25.65 23.79 15.79
C ALA A 10 -26.42 23.33 14.55
N LEU A 11 -25.83 23.46 13.35
CA LEU A 11 -26.14 22.69 12.15
C LEU A 11 -24.95 22.84 11.19
N THR A 12 -24.07 21.85 11.16
CA THR A 12 -23.85 20.90 10.03
C THR A 12 -22.99 21.42 8.88
N LEU A 13 -21.69 21.17 8.96
CA LEU A 13 -20.82 20.92 7.80
C LEU A 13 -19.72 19.93 8.22
N ALA A 14 -20.10 18.66 8.33
CA ALA A 14 -19.19 17.54 8.52
C ALA A 14 -19.89 16.30 7.96
N ALA A 15 -19.91 16.20 6.64
CA ALA A 15 -20.36 15.03 5.92
C ALA A 15 -19.53 14.88 4.64
N ALA A 16 -18.23 14.61 4.83
CA ALA A 16 -17.37 13.91 3.88
C ALA A 16 -16.16 13.39 4.67
N LEU A 17 -16.04 12.06 4.73
CA LEU A 17 -14.96 11.26 5.35
C LEU A 17 -14.62 11.56 6.82
N THR A 18 -15.33 10.87 7.73
CA THR A 18 -14.80 10.58 9.07
C THR A 18 -14.23 9.17 9.04
N ILE A 19 -12.91 9.04 8.85
CA ILE A 19 -12.19 7.79 9.13
C ILE A 19 -11.46 8.01 10.46
N ALA A 20 -11.81 7.22 11.47
CA ALA A 20 -11.21 7.30 12.79
C ALA A 20 -9.80 6.71 12.77
N THR A 21 -8.76 7.55 12.89
CA THR A 21 -7.40 7.11 13.20
C THR A 21 -7.26 6.82 14.70
N PRO A 22 -6.76 5.64 15.13
CA PRO A 22 -6.38 5.42 16.52
C PRO A 22 -5.07 6.14 16.85
N ALA A 23 -4.98 6.65 18.08
CA ALA A 23 -3.89 7.46 18.60
C ALA A 23 -2.50 6.79 18.48
N ALA A 24 -1.52 7.56 17.98
CA ALA A 24 -0.11 7.17 17.95
C ALA A 24 0.48 7.12 19.38
N ALA A 25 1.20 6.05 19.69
CA ALA A 25 1.99 5.91 20.91
C ALA A 25 3.29 6.75 20.83
N GLU A 26 3.65 7.39 21.94
CA GLU A 26 4.88 8.19 22.09
C GLU A 26 6.16 7.35 21.93
N PRO A 27 7.22 7.87 21.27
CA PRO A 27 8.52 7.22 21.23
C PRO A 27 9.39 7.56 22.46
N ALA A 28 10.06 6.54 22.99
CA ALA A 28 11.07 6.65 24.04
C ALA A 28 12.42 7.19 23.51
N ALA A 29 13.14 7.90 24.38
CA ALA A 29 14.41 8.58 24.12
C ALA A 29 15.59 7.63 23.76
N PRO A 30 16.63 8.12 23.03
CA PRO A 30 17.70 7.29 22.51
C PRO A 30 18.82 7.04 23.54
N ALA A 31 19.49 5.90 23.41
CA ALA A 31 20.74 5.59 24.11
C ALA A 31 21.90 5.46 23.11
N ASP A 32 23.07 5.91 23.57
CA ASP A 32 24.34 6.13 22.85
C ASP A 32 24.85 4.94 22.02
N ALA A 33 25.44 5.27 20.88
CA ALA A 33 26.22 4.37 20.02
C ALA A 33 27.72 4.63 20.19
N ASP A 34 28.51 3.56 20.26
CA ASP A 34 29.96 3.64 20.08
C ASP A 34 30.48 2.57 19.10
N ARG A 35 31.57 2.94 18.43
CA ARG A 35 32.09 2.51 17.12
C ARG A 35 32.74 1.13 17.00
N ALA A 36 32.77 0.63 15.75
CA ALA A 36 33.90 0.06 14.96
C ALA A 36 33.38 -1.15 14.13
N GLY A 37 33.76 -1.43 12.87
CA GLY A 37 34.87 -1.02 12.02
C GLY A 37 35.06 -2.10 10.93
N ALA A 38 34.88 -1.71 9.65
CA ALA A 38 35.56 -2.17 8.43
C ALA A 38 35.60 -3.67 7.98
N THR A 39 35.26 -3.96 6.71
CA THR A 39 36.18 -4.26 5.57
C THR A 39 35.47 -4.87 4.34
N GLU A 40 36.06 -4.67 3.16
CA GLU A 40 35.52 -4.78 1.78
C GLU A 40 35.60 -6.18 1.10
N ALA A 41 34.64 -6.41 0.17
CA ALA A 41 34.74 -7.03 -1.19
C ALA A 41 35.18 -8.52 -1.37
N PRO A 42 35.01 -9.18 -2.56
CA PRO A 42 34.46 -8.73 -3.85
C PRO A 42 33.42 -9.68 -4.51
N ALA A 43 32.99 -9.25 -5.71
CA ALA A 43 31.96 -9.78 -6.60
C ALA A 43 32.17 -11.21 -7.19
N GLY A 44 31.06 -11.82 -7.60
CA GLY A 44 31.03 -12.97 -8.52
C GLY A 44 29.59 -13.33 -8.93
N SER A 45 29.21 -13.00 -10.16
CA SER A 45 27.95 -13.43 -10.81
C SER A 45 27.98 -14.91 -11.17
N PRO A 46 26.82 -15.59 -11.18
CA PRO A 46 26.50 -16.41 -12.35
C PRO A 46 24.99 -16.43 -12.73
N THR A 47 24.74 -16.04 -13.99
CA THR A 47 23.86 -16.68 -15.00
C THR A 47 22.65 -17.53 -14.57
N ASP A 48 21.45 -17.00 -14.83
CA ASP A 48 20.17 -17.72 -14.96
C ASP A 48 20.04 -18.46 -16.31
N PRO A 49 19.44 -19.66 -16.34
CA PRO A 49 18.83 -20.22 -17.54
C PRO A 49 17.29 -20.34 -17.43
N LEU A 50 16.63 -20.27 -18.59
CA LEU A 50 15.20 -20.55 -18.90
C LEU A 50 14.28 -19.32 -18.75
N GLY A 51 13.55 -18.82 -19.75
CA GLY A 51 13.36 -19.19 -21.14
C GLY A 51 12.42 -18.12 -21.74
N THR A 52 12.92 -17.36 -22.70
CA THR A 52 12.22 -16.22 -23.33
C THR A 52 11.07 -16.70 -24.22
N VAL A 53 9.85 -16.25 -23.91
CA VAL A 53 8.74 -16.21 -24.87
C VAL A 53 8.77 -14.83 -25.53
N ALA A 54 8.99 -14.81 -26.84
CA ALA A 54 9.10 -13.59 -27.63
C ALA A 54 7.73 -12.90 -27.78
N PRO A 55 7.62 -11.57 -27.60
CA PRO A 55 6.44 -10.83 -28.00
C PRO A 55 6.44 -10.60 -29.51
N THR A 56 5.30 -10.91 -30.13
CA THR A 56 5.00 -10.61 -31.54
C THR A 56 4.90 -9.10 -31.74
N THR A 57 5.58 -8.62 -32.77
CA THR A 57 5.61 -7.22 -33.22
C THR A 57 4.24 -6.81 -33.76
N PRO A 58 3.67 -5.65 -33.38
CA PRO A 58 2.59 -5.04 -34.15
C PRO A 58 3.17 -4.20 -35.29
N ASP A 59 2.59 -4.40 -36.47
CA ASP A 59 2.88 -3.68 -37.71
C ASP A 59 2.73 -2.16 -37.59
N ASN A 60 3.68 -1.45 -38.21
CA ASN A 60 3.61 -0.02 -38.50
C ASN A 60 2.43 0.29 -39.43
N ALA A 61 1.37 0.86 -38.89
CA ALA A 61 0.37 1.60 -39.66
C ALA A 61 0.39 3.07 -39.25
N THR A 62 1.06 3.89 -40.06
CA THR A 62 0.99 5.35 -40.05
C THR A 62 -0.45 5.83 -40.25
N THR A 63 -1.06 6.38 -39.20
CA THR A 63 -2.28 7.20 -39.29
C THR A 63 -1.92 8.67 -39.10
N ALA A 64 -2.35 9.48 -40.06
CA ALA A 64 -2.12 10.91 -40.13
C ALA A 64 -2.70 11.64 -38.90
N GLY A 65 -1.88 12.50 -38.29
CA GLY A 65 -2.24 13.27 -37.10
C GLY A 65 -3.37 14.27 -37.37
N SER A 66 -4.37 14.24 -36.49
CA SER A 66 -5.26 15.38 -36.24
C SER A 66 -4.47 16.50 -35.55
N PRO A 67 -4.78 17.78 -35.82
CA PRO A 67 -4.02 18.90 -35.28
C PRO A 67 -4.14 18.94 -33.74
N ALA A 68 -3.00 19.00 -33.06
CA ALA A 68 -2.92 19.28 -31.64
C ALA A 68 -3.62 20.61 -31.36
N ALA A 69 -4.56 20.60 -30.42
CA ALA A 69 -5.15 21.83 -29.89
C ALA A 69 -4.03 22.69 -29.31
N GLU A 70 -3.99 23.97 -29.67
CA GLU A 70 -3.08 24.96 -29.08
C GLU A 70 -3.25 24.94 -27.55
N GLN A 71 -2.24 24.45 -26.84
CA GLN A 71 -2.12 24.58 -25.40
C GLN A 71 -1.96 26.08 -25.09
N SER A 72 -2.89 26.65 -24.33
CA SER A 72 -2.77 28.02 -23.84
C SER A 72 -1.52 28.14 -22.97
N THR A 73 -0.59 29.02 -23.32
CA THR A 73 0.66 29.32 -22.59
C THR A 73 0.46 30.12 -21.30
N GLN A 74 -0.74 30.07 -20.69
CA GLN A 74 -1.01 30.75 -19.43
C GLN A 74 -0.76 29.74 -18.30
N GLY A 75 0.28 29.99 -17.49
CA GLY A 75 0.61 29.12 -16.36
C GLY A 75 -0.54 28.98 -15.36
N LYS A 76 -0.50 27.92 -14.54
CA LYS A 76 -1.54 27.61 -13.54
C LYS A 76 -1.83 28.80 -12.63
N GLN A 77 -3.11 29.00 -12.31
CA GLN A 77 -3.57 30.08 -11.44
C GLN A 77 -3.60 29.61 -9.99
N ALA A 78 -3.13 30.44 -9.06
CA ALA A 78 -3.43 30.22 -7.65
C ALA A 78 -4.87 30.65 -7.36
N ARG A 79 -5.64 29.76 -6.72
CA ARG A 79 -6.97 30.05 -6.18
C ARG A 79 -6.99 29.85 -4.68
N ILE A 80 -7.84 30.63 -4.01
CA ILE A 80 -8.21 30.43 -2.61
C ILE A 80 -9.55 29.68 -2.62
N PRO A 81 -9.64 28.47 -2.06
CA PRO A 81 -10.91 27.74 -2.01
C PRO A 81 -11.96 28.39 -1.12
N GLN A 82 -13.24 28.15 -1.43
CA GLN A 82 -14.39 28.78 -0.76
C GLN A 82 -14.39 28.55 0.76
N PHE A 83 -13.95 27.38 1.23
CA PHE A 83 -13.93 27.08 2.67
C PHE A 83 -13.03 28.01 3.49
N LEU A 84 -11.99 28.61 2.89
CA LEU A 84 -11.16 29.61 3.55
C LEU A 84 -11.89 30.94 3.71
N TYR A 85 -12.66 31.36 2.70
CA TYR A 85 -13.53 32.53 2.77
C TYR A 85 -14.62 32.35 3.82
N ASP A 86 -15.29 31.20 3.82
CA ASP A 86 -16.39 30.89 4.74
C ASP A 86 -15.93 30.88 6.20
N ALA A 87 -14.68 30.46 6.44
CA ALA A 87 -14.06 30.47 7.75
C ALA A 87 -13.47 31.83 8.16
N GLY A 88 -13.41 32.82 7.24
CA GLY A 88 -12.66 34.06 7.45
C GLY A 88 -11.16 33.82 7.69
N ALA A 89 -10.63 32.73 7.13
CA ALA A 89 -9.28 32.22 7.34
C ALA A 89 -8.35 32.50 6.14
N GLU A 90 -8.78 33.38 5.24
CA GLU A 90 -7.94 33.94 4.19
C GLU A 90 -6.66 34.53 4.79
N THR A 91 -5.55 34.34 4.09
CA THR A 91 -4.24 34.75 4.57
C THR A 91 -3.42 35.36 3.45
N GLY A 92 -2.69 36.44 3.75
CA GLY A 92 -1.67 36.98 2.85
C GLY A 92 -0.37 36.16 2.85
N ASN A 93 -0.23 35.26 3.83
CA ASN A 93 0.91 34.38 3.98
C ASN A 93 0.83 33.25 2.94
N SER A 94 1.48 33.46 1.81
CA SER A 94 1.53 32.48 0.74
C SER A 94 2.84 32.56 -0.04
N ARG A 95 3.17 31.46 -0.72
CA ARG A 95 4.22 31.44 -1.73
C ARG A 95 3.88 30.44 -2.83
N GLU A 96 4.24 30.78 -4.07
CA GLU A 96 3.78 30.03 -5.24
C GLU A 96 4.90 29.75 -6.26
N PRO A 97 5.28 28.48 -6.47
CA PRO A 97 6.05 28.01 -7.62
C PRO A 97 5.12 27.68 -8.80
N ALA A 98 5.53 26.76 -9.68
CA ALA A 98 4.82 26.41 -10.90
C ALA A 98 3.54 25.61 -10.62
N ASN A 99 3.64 24.53 -9.83
CA ASN A 99 2.56 23.56 -9.64
C ASN A 99 1.78 23.75 -8.35
N PHE A 100 2.43 24.32 -7.32
CA PHE A 100 1.88 24.43 -5.99
C PHE A 100 1.70 25.88 -5.53
N VAL A 101 0.96 26.04 -4.45
CA VAL A 101 0.95 27.25 -3.63
C VAL A 101 0.81 26.86 -2.18
N VAL A 102 1.81 27.21 -1.37
CA VAL A 102 1.81 26.99 0.08
C VAL A 102 1.18 28.18 0.80
N ARG A 103 0.34 27.90 1.78
CA ARG A 103 -0.36 28.88 2.64
C ARG A 103 -0.21 28.49 4.10
N TRP A 104 -0.11 29.48 4.97
CA TRP A 104 -0.06 29.29 6.41
C TRP A 104 -0.83 30.38 7.14
N GLY A 105 -1.31 30.07 8.34
CA GLY A 105 -2.07 30.98 9.17
C GLY A 105 -1.20 32.00 9.91
N ASP A 106 -1.82 32.65 10.88
CA ASP A 106 -1.29 33.77 11.66
C ASP A 106 -0.86 33.38 13.09
N SER A 107 -1.14 32.16 13.55
CA SER A 107 -0.88 31.74 14.93
C SER A 107 0.53 31.21 15.15
N VAL A 108 1.21 30.77 14.09
CA VAL A 108 2.58 30.25 14.13
C VAL A 108 3.43 30.97 13.10
N ASP A 109 4.55 31.57 13.55
CA ASP A 109 5.61 32.02 12.65
C ASP A 109 6.41 30.79 12.18
N VAL A 110 5.92 30.16 11.11
CA VAL A 110 6.49 28.93 10.54
C VAL A 110 7.93 29.12 10.05
N VAL A 111 8.29 30.34 9.63
CA VAL A 111 9.66 30.67 9.18
C VAL A 111 10.60 30.68 10.37
N ARG A 112 10.25 31.43 11.42
CA ARG A 112 11.05 31.45 12.65
C ARG A 112 11.12 30.08 13.30
N TRP A 113 10.01 29.36 13.36
CA TRP A 113 9.97 28.00 13.91
C TRP A 113 10.97 27.10 13.18
N ALA A 114 10.97 27.09 11.85
CA ALA A 114 11.87 26.24 11.08
C ALA A 114 13.33 26.68 11.17
N GLN A 115 13.60 27.98 11.27
CA GLN A 115 14.94 28.50 11.54
C GLN A 115 15.48 27.96 12.87
N GLU A 116 14.68 28.07 13.94
CA GLU A 116 15.08 27.69 15.29
C GLU A 116 15.20 26.16 15.46
N ASN A 117 14.28 25.39 14.86
CA ASN A 117 14.17 23.94 15.10
C ASN A 117 14.84 23.08 14.02
N ARG A 118 15.05 23.61 12.82
CA ARG A 118 15.56 22.87 11.65
C ARG A 118 16.71 23.56 10.93
N GLY A 119 17.05 24.80 11.29
CA GLY A 119 18.07 25.58 10.58
C GLY A 119 17.65 25.99 9.16
N ILE A 120 16.36 25.92 8.84
CA ILE A 120 15.84 26.26 7.51
C ILE A 120 15.46 27.73 7.48
N ALA A 121 16.22 28.54 6.73
CA ALA A 121 16.03 29.99 6.67
C ALA A 121 14.70 30.42 6.05
N ASP A 122 14.26 29.69 5.02
CA ASP A 122 13.07 30.03 4.25
C ASP A 122 12.19 28.79 4.07
N TYR A 123 11.38 28.52 5.10
CA TYR A 123 10.61 27.30 5.20
C TYR A 123 9.54 27.14 4.12
N PRO A 124 8.75 28.18 3.76
CA PRO A 124 7.85 28.08 2.62
C PRO A 124 8.56 27.73 1.31
N ALA A 125 9.75 28.27 1.02
CA ALA A 125 10.53 27.82 -0.15
C ALA A 125 10.89 26.35 -0.06
N TYR A 126 11.39 25.92 1.10
CA TYR A 126 11.80 24.54 1.31
C TYR A 126 10.64 23.56 1.10
N VAL A 127 9.46 23.84 1.66
CA VAL A 127 8.24 23.03 1.44
C VAL A 127 7.92 22.92 -0.05
N LEU A 128 7.94 24.04 -0.77
CA LEU A 128 7.66 24.06 -2.20
C LEU A 128 8.69 23.29 -3.01
N ASP A 129 9.97 23.39 -2.66
CA ASP A 129 11.06 22.67 -3.30
C ASP A 129 10.95 21.14 -3.07
N VAL A 130 10.57 20.70 -1.86
CA VAL A 130 10.20 19.31 -1.59
C VAL A 130 9.05 18.87 -2.49
N MET A 131 7.96 19.65 -2.54
CA MET A 131 6.77 19.27 -3.28
C MET A 131 6.96 19.28 -4.80
N GLU A 132 7.72 20.22 -5.36
CA GLU A 132 8.04 20.24 -6.79
C GLU A 132 8.92 19.04 -7.18
N ARG A 133 9.86 18.59 -6.32
CA ARG A 133 10.58 17.32 -6.54
C ARG A 133 9.70 16.09 -6.44
N THR A 134 8.71 16.10 -5.55
CA THR A 134 7.74 15.01 -5.42
C THR A 134 6.80 14.97 -6.63
N TYR A 135 6.38 16.13 -7.14
CA TYR A 135 5.65 16.27 -8.39
C TYR A 135 6.45 15.72 -9.56
N ASP A 136 7.69 16.17 -9.76
CA ASP A 136 8.52 15.70 -10.86
C ASP A 136 8.68 14.18 -10.83
N TYR A 137 8.91 13.61 -9.65
CA TYR A 137 9.02 12.18 -9.49
C TYR A 137 7.75 11.42 -9.91
N TYR A 138 6.57 11.75 -9.37
CA TYR A 138 5.37 10.98 -9.68
C TYR A 138 4.79 11.28 -11.05
N VAL A 139 4.78 12.54 -11.47
CA VAL A 139 4.15 12.96 -12.73
C VAL A 139 5.08 12.72 -13.91
N ASN A 140 6.35 13.12 -13.81
CA ASN A 140 7.27 13.06 -14.96
C ASN A 140 8.09 11.77 -15.02
N GLN A 141 8.47 11.17 -13.89
CA GLN A 141 9.31 9.96 -13.87
C GLN A 141 8.50 8.68 -13.77
N VAL A 142 7.55 8.60 -12.83
CA VAL A 142 6.65 7.45 -12.68
C VAL A 142 5.56 7.46 -13.75
N GLY A 143 5.01 8.64 -14.06
CA GLY A 143 3.93 8.80 -15.03
C GLY A 143 2.52 8.62 -14.46
N PHE A 144 2.37 8.61 -13.13
CA PHE A 144 1.06 8.39 -12.52
C PHE A 144 0.22 9.68 -12.49
N ALA A 145 -0.79 9.68 -13.36
CA ALA A 145 -1.78 10.74 -13.60
C ALA A 145 -1.18 12.09 -14.01
N ASP A 146 -1.62 12.61 -15.15
CA ASP A 146 -1.23 13.93 -15.62
C ASP A 146 -2.16 15.03 -15.06
N PRO A 147 -1.71 15.91 -14.14
CA PRO A 147 -2.53 16.99 -13.63
C PRO A 147 -2.92 18.01 -14.72
N ASP A 148 -2.21 18.07 -15.84
CA ASP A 148 -2.44 19.02 -16.94
C ASP A 148 -3.41 18.49 -18.01
N ALA A 149 -3.80 17.22 -17.91
CA ALA A 149 -4.70 16.59 -18.87
C ALA A 149 -6.07 17.26 -18.93
N LEU A 150 -6.61 17.72 -17.78
CA LEU A 150 -7.97 18.23 -17.65
C LEU A 150 -8.08 19.39 -16.66
N SER A 151 -9.04 20.27 -16.91
CA SER A 151 -9.53 21.20 -15.88
C SER A 151 -10.24 20.41 -14.78
N PRO A 152 -10.09 20.77 -13.49
CA PRO A 152 -9.41 21.95 -12.95
C PRO A 152 -7.90 21.80 -12.71
N GLY A 153 -7.34 20.58 -12.72
CA GLY A 153 -5.91 20.34 -12.44
C GLY A 153 -4.97 21.13 -13.34
N ARG A 154 -5.32 21.26 -14.63
CA ARG A 154 -4.59 22.04 -15.63
C ARG A 154 -4.61 23.54 -15.35
N ASP A 155 -5.71 24.03 -14.80
CA ASP A 155 -5.97 25.47 -14.72
C ASP A 155 -5.49 26.05 -13.39
N PHE A 156 -5.45 25.24 -12.31
CA PHE A 156 -5.15 25.71 -10.96
C PHE A 156 -3.95 25.01 -10.31
N LYS A 157 -3.19 25.79 -9.54
CA LYS A 157 -2.11 25.27 -8.67
C LYS A 157 -2.70 24.49 -7.50
N ILE A 158 -1.97 23.47 -7.07
CA ILE A 158 -2.34 22.65 -5.92
C ILE A 158 -2.09 23.43 -4.64
N ASN A 159 -3.12 23.52 -3.78
CA ASN A 159 -3.02 24.20 -2.51
C ASN A 159 -2.30 23.32 -1.47
N ILE A 160 -1.32 23.88 -0.77
CA ILE A 160 -0.69 23.25 0.41
C ILE A 160 -0.98 24.11 1.63
N TYR A 161 -1.60 23.55 2.65
CA TYR A 161 -1.85 24.22 3.92
C TYR A 161 -0.89 23.70 4.98
N LEU A 162 -0.13 24.60 5.61
CA LEU A 162 0.69 24.28 6.79
C LEU A 162 -0.20 24.23 8.03
N CYS A 163 -0.95 23.15 8.18
CA CYS A 163 -1.97 23.00 9.21
C CYS A 163 -1.39 23.07 10.62
N GLY A 164 -2.19 23.57 11.57
CA GLY A 164 -1.76 23.95 12.92
C GLY A 164 -1.19 25.37 13.02
N SER A 165 -1.12 26.11 11.92
CA SER A 165 -0.62 27.50 11.92
C SER A 165 -1.70 28.59 11.92
N TRP A 166 -2.99 28.24 11.91
CA TRP A 166 -4.10 29.19 11.99
C TRP A 166 -4.56 29.44 13.42
N SER A 167 -5.00 30.67 13.69
CA SER A 167 -5.65 31.03 14.94
C SER A 167 -7.03 30.38 15.08
N GLY A 168 -7.56 30.34 16.31
CA GLY A 168 -8.90 29.82 16.59
C GLY A 168 -9.09 28.30 16.41
N GLY A 169 -8.01 27.55 16.15
CA GLY A 169 -8.08 26.09 15.94
C GLY A 169 -8.61 25.70 14.56
N PHE A 170 -8.70 26.64 13.62
CA PHE A 170 -8.99 26.35 12.22
C PHE A 170 -7.80 25.58 11.60
N LEU A 171 -8.10 24.61 10.72
CA LEU A 171 -7.09 23.68 10.15
C LEU A 171 -6.08 23.19 11.20
N PRO A 172 -6.51 22.44 12.24
CA PRO A 172 -5.61 21.91 13.25
C PRO A 172 -4.59 20.94 12.62
N PRO A 173 -3.49 20.58 13.31
CA PRO A 173 -2.54 19.59 12.80
C PRO A 173 -3.27 18.32 12.36
N ALA A 174 -3.24 18.04 11.05
CA ALA A 174 -3.90 16.92 10.41
C ALA A 174 -3.19 16.62 9.08
N ASN A 175 -3.20 15.36 8.66
CA ASN A 175 -2.78 14.94 7.33
C ASN A 175 -4.03 14.58 6.54
N TRP A 176 -4.28 15.28 5.44
CA TRP A 176 -5.28 14.89 4.45
C TRP A 176 -5.02 15.59 3.13
N ALA A 177 -5.45 14.98 2.05
CA ALA A 177 -5.38 15.55 0.71
C ALA A 177 -6.55 15.09 -0.15
N GLY A 178 -6.83 15.83 -1.22
CA GLY A 178 -7.95 15.56 -2.10
C GLY A 178 -8.19 16.71 -3.08
N ALA A 179 -9.46 17.02 -3.30
CA ALA A 179 -9.91 18.08 -4.19
C ALA A 179 -10.75 19.12 -3.42
N ASP A 180 -10.60 20.39 -3.80
CA ASP A 180 -11.46 21.48 -3.36
C ASP A 180 -12.84 21.44 -4.06
N GLU A 181 -13.68 22.44 -3.79
CA GLU A 181 -15.05 22.49 -4.31
C GLU A 181 -15.19 22.56 -5.84
N VAL A 182 -14.11 22.90 -6.56
CA VAL A 182 -14.10 22.86 -8.04
C VAL A 182 -13.37 21.63 -8.57
N GLY A 183 -12.80 20.80 -7.70
CA GLY A 183 -12.01 19.62 -8.03
C GLY A 183 -10.50 19.87 -8.13
N ALA A 184 -10.01 21.07 -7.77
CA ALA A 184 -8.58 21.38 -7.81
C ALA A 184 -7.88 20.76 -6.59
N GLY A 185 -6.68 20.23 -6.81
CA GLY A 185 -5.93 19.53 -5.76
C GLY A 185 -5.61 20.42 -4.57
N HIS A 186 -5.73 19.85 -3.37
CA HIS A 186 -5.24 20.47 -2.15
C HIS A 186 -4.77 19.44 -1.12
N MET A 187 -3.90 19.88 -0.23
CA MET A 187 -3.38 19.08 0.87
C MET A 187 -3.20 19.92 2.12
N CYS A 188 -3.39 19.28 3.26
CA CYS A 188 -3.17 19.79 4.59
C CYS A 188 -2.23 18.82 5.29
N LEU A 189 -1.07 19.31 5.70
CA LEU A 189 -0.16 18.58 6.57
C LEU A 189 0.18 19.50 7.75
N PRO A 190 0.47 18.95 8.94
CA PRO A 190 1.01 19.76 10.03
C PRO A 190 2.21 20.55 9.52
N TYR A 191 2.32 21.81 9.94
CA TYR A 191 3.42 22.68 9.53
C TYR A 191 4.79 22.06 9.83
N ASP A 192 4.86 21.08 10.72
CA ASP A 192 6.02 20.33 11.14
C ASP A 192 6.08 18.90 10.54
N LYS A 193 5.81 18.73 9.23
CA LYS A 193 5.89 17.39 8.56
C LYS A 193 6.54 17.30 7.17
N PHE A 194 7.01 18.38 6.55
CA PHE A 194 7.49 18.37 5.15
C PHE A 194 9.00 18.03 4.98
N TRP A 195 9.52 16.95 5.57
CA TRP A 195 10.98 16.70 5.53
C TRP A 195 11.40 15.23 5.49
N ASP A 196 10.47 14.29 5.52
CA ASP A 196 10.81 12.88 5.50
C ASP A 196 10.46 12.20 4.18
N ASP A 197 10.04 12.91 3.13
CA ASP A 197 9.69 12.33 1.83
C ASP A 197 8.64 11.20 1.92
N TRP A 198 7.97 11.03 3.07
CA TRP A 198 7.03 9.94 3.33
C TRP A 198 5.61 10.46 3.42
N VAL A 199 5.32 11.31 4.41
CA VAL A 199 3.94 11.78 4.65
C VAL A 199 3.48 12.68 3.50
N GLU A 200 4.30 13.65 3.10
CA GLU A 200 4.02 14.55 1.98
C GLU A 200 3.89 13.82 0.65
N SER A 201 4.67 12.76 0.48
CA SER A 201 4.61 11.88 -0.69
C SER A 201 3.29 11.11 -0.74
N HIS A 202 2.88 10.52 0.38
CA HIS A 202 1.62 9.79 0.51
C HIS A 202 0.42 10.70 0.24
N GLU A 203 0.35 11.85 0.91
CA GLU A 203 -0.76 12.79 0.75
C GLU A 203 -0.83 13.36 -0.66
N PHE A 204 0.30 13.61 -1.31
CA PHE A 204 0.28 14.06 -2.70
C PHE A 204 -0.29 13.03 -3.66
N VAL A 205 -0.10 11.74 -3.38
CA VAL A 205 -0.70 10.67 -4.20
C VAL A 205 -2.22 10.75 -4.17
N HIS A 206 -2.85 11.13 -3.06
CA HIS A 206 -4.31 11.33 -3.03
C HIS A 206 -4.77 12.45 -3.98
N VAL A 207 -3.97 13.51 -4.14
CA VAL A 207 -4.26 14.54 -5.17
C VAL A 207 -4.17 13.93 -6.58
N LEU A 208 -3.16 13.10 -6.84
CA LEU A 208 -3.02 12.43 -8.14
C LEU A 208 -4.13 11.40 -8.39
N GLN A 209 -4.59 10.67 -7.37
CA GLN A 209 -5.71 9.73 -7.46
C GLN A 209 -7.04 10.45 -7.76
N VAL A 210 -7.24 11.66 -7.23
CA VAL A 210 -8.34 12.54 -7.62
C VAL A 210 -8.27 12.85 -9.11
N TYR A 211 -7.10 13.28 -9.61
CA TYR A 211 -6.94 13.58 -11.05
C TYR A 211 -7.09 12.32 -11.93
N ALA A 212 -6.57 11.17 -11.50
CA ALA A 212 -6.77 9.89 -12.17
C ALA A 212 -8.27 9.54 -12.28
N SER A 213 -9.03 9.76 -11.20
CA SER A 213 -10.48 9.55 -11.18
C SER A 213 -11.23 10.52 -12.10
N GLN A 214 -10.79 11.78 -12.20
CA GLN A 214 -11.34 12.75 -13.14
C GLN A 214 -11.06 12.36 -14.60
N GLN A 215 -9.84 11.92 -14.90
CA GLN A 215 -9.45 11.41 -16.22
C GLN A 215 -10.24 10.15 -16.60
N ASN A 216 -10.35 9.20 -15.68
CA ASN A 216 -11.20 8.02 -15.81
C ASN A 216 -12.65 8.40 -16.14
N ARG A 217 -13.22 9.39 -15.42
CA ARG A 217 -14.57 9.89 -15.69
C ARG A 217 -14.69 10.49 -17.10
N ALA A 218 -13.72 11.31 -17.52
CA ALA A 218 -13.70 11.91 -18.85
C ALA A 218 -13.57 10.86 -19.97
N ALA A 219 -12.90 9.74 -19.69
CA ALA A 219 -12.81 8.58 -20.58
C ALA A 219 -14.11 7.73 -20.62
N GLY A 220 -15.14 8.06 -19.84
CA GLY A 220 -16.44 7.38 -19.84
C GLY A 220 -16.56 6.23 -18.83
N ASN A 221 -15.58 6.05 -17.94
CA ASN A 221 -15.56 4.99 -16.94
C ASN A 221 -16.25 5.36 -15.61
N GLY A 222 -16.86 6.55 -15.54
CA GLY A 222 -17.70 7.00 -14.43
C GLY A 222 -16.94 7.40 -13.16
N GLY A 223 -15.61 7.52 -13.22
CA GLY A 223 -14.75 7.89 -12.11
C GLY A 223 -14.12 6.71 -11.37
N GLY A 224 -14.40 5.48 -11.80
CA GLY A 224 -13.69 4.27 -11.36
C GLY A 224 -13.69 4.07 -9.84
N PHE A 225 -12.50 4.17 -9.25
CA PHE A 225 -12.29 4.04 -7.80
C PHE A 225 -12.63 5.31 -7.01
N GLY A 226 -12.98 6.41 -7.66
CA GLY A 226 -13.35 7.68 -7.05
C GLY A 226 -14.77 7.76 -6.47
N GLU A 227 -15.21 8.99 -6.23
CA GLU A 227 -16.38 9.37 -5.40
C GLU A 227 -17.58 8.41 -5.50
N GLY A 228 -17.92 7.82 -4.35
CA GLY A 228 -19.06 6.92 -4.19
C GLY A 228 -18.75 5.43 -4.41
N ASN A 229 -17.52 5.04 -4.73
CA ASN A 229 -17.14 3.62 -4.77
C ASN A 229 -17.01 3.04 -3.34
N PRO A 230 -17.88 2.11 -2.91
CA PRO A 230 -17.91 1.63 -1.52
C PRO A 230 -16.80 0.62 -1.19
N TYR A 231 -16.00 0.22 -2.18
CA TYR A 231 -15.00 -0.84 -2.06
C TYR A 231 -13.56 -0.35 -2.23
N ALA A 232 -13.36 0.87 -2.72
CA ALA A 232 -12.05 1.35 -3.11
C ALA A 232 -11.29 2.09 -1.99
N GLY A 233 -11.93 2.49 -0.89
CA GLY A 233 -11.29 3.28 0.19
C GLY A 233 -9.92 2.74 0.64
N PRO A 234 -9.81 1.49 1.13
CA PRO A 234 -8.52 0.91 1.49
C PRO A 234 -7.53 0.81 0.32
N PHE A 235 -8.00 0.72 -0.92
CA PHE A 235 -7.12 0.70 -2.09
C PHE A 235 -6.49 2.07 -2.36
N TRP A 236 -7.19 3.18 -2.08
CA TRP A 236 -6.61 4.52 -2.13
C TRP A 236 -5.39 4.63 -1.21
N GLU A 237 -5.53 4.16 0.03
CA GLU A 237 -4.44 4.16 1.02
C GLU A 237 -3.30 3.20 0.69
N ALA A 238 -3.64 1.96 0.31
CA ALA A 238 -2.65 0.97 -0.07
C ALA A 238 -1.84 1.44 -1.29
N HIS A 239 -2.50 2.08 -2.27
CA HIS A 239 -1.85 2.66 -3.43
C HIS A 239 -1.02 3.91 -3.10
N ALA A 240 -1.50 4.78 -2.21
CA ALA A 240 -0.74 5.93 -1.73
C ALA A 240 0.54 5.49 -1.01
N ASN A 241 0.46 4.45 -0.17
CA ASN A 241 1.64 3.83 0.43
C ASN A 241 2.55 3.16 -0.59
N TYR A 242 2.01 2.48 -1.60
CA TYR A 242 2.82 1.92 -2.67
C TYR A 242 3.65 2.99 -3.39
N LEU A 243 3.03 4.11 -3.80
CA LEU A 243 3.76 5.20 -4.46
C LEU A 243 4.75 5.90 -3.52
N ALA A 244 4.36 6.18 -2.26
CA ALA A 244 5.28 6.72 -1.25
C ALA A 244 6.51 5.82 -1.03
N ARG A 245 6.31 4.48 -1.08
CA ARG A 245 7.38 3.49 -1.00
C ARG A 245 8.29 3.46 -2.22
N MET A 246 7.86 3.95 -3.38
CA MET A 246 8.82 4.08 -4.48
C MET A 246 9.91 5.10 -4.15
N ARG A 247 9.61 6.13 -3.35
CA ARG A 247 10.60 7.10 -2.86
C ARG A 247 11.32 6.64 -1.60
N ARG A 248 10.58 5.98 -0.69
CA ARG A 248 11.06 5.52 0.62
C ARG A 248 10.77 4.03 0.82
N PRO A 249 11.38 3.12 0.03
CA PRO A 249 11.02 1.70 0.02
C PRO A 249 11.27 1.01 1.35
N GLU A 250 12.14 1.58 2.18
CA GLU A 250 12.39 1.10 3.52
C GLU A 250 11.30 1.44 4.53
N VAL A 251 10.40 2.41 4.36
CA VAL A 251 9.48 2.80 5.44
C VAL A 251 8.32 1.80 5.57
N VAL A 252 8.48 0.68 6.28
CA VAL A 252 7.51 -0.45 6.32
C VAL A 252 6.66 -0.48 7.60
N THR A 253 7.29 -0.16 8.72
CA THR A 253 6.66 -0.13 10.03
C THR A 253 5.51 0.89 10.08
N GLY A 254 4.46 0.60 10.84
CA GLY A 254 3.28 1.48 10.96
C GLY A 254 2.15 1.25 9.95
N SER A 255 2.36 0.41 8.92
CA SER A 255 1.34 0.08 7.91
C SER A 255 0.21 -0.85 8.38
N GLY A 256 0.28 -1.39 9.61
CA GLY A 256 -0.70 -2.31 10.17
C GLY A 256 -0.70 -3.72 9.56
N TYR A 257 0.11 -3.97 8.52
CA TYR A 257 0.09 -5.22 7.75
C TYR A 257 0.65 -6.44 8.50
N LEU A 258 1.75 -6.25 9.22
CA LEU A 258 2.53 -7.36 9.77
C LEU A 258 1.71 -8.15 10.80
N GLY A 259 1.63 -9.45 10.56
CA GLY A 259 0.87 -10.38 11.38
C GLY A 259 -0.65 -10.32 11.22
N ARG A 260 -1.11 -9.60 10.19
CA ARG A 260 -2.51 -9.50 9.78
C ARG A 260 -2.76 -10.09 8.39
N HIS A 261 -1.80 -10.86 7.85
CA HIS A 261 -1.88 -11.47 6.52
C HIS A 261 -3.05 -12.45 6.30
N HIS A 262 -3.67 -12.92 7.38
CA HIS A 262 -4.85 -13.79 7.32
C HIS A 262 -6.16 -13.00 7.09
N TYR A 263 -6.17 -11.69 7.26
CA TYR A 263 -7.29 -10.85 6.85
C TYR A 263 -7.39 -10.78 5.33
N ARG A 264 -8.59 -10.48 4.83
CA ARG A 264 -8.80 -10.30 3.39
C ARG A 264 -8.01 -9.10 2.89
N TRP A 265 -7.67 -9.11 1.60
CA TRP A 265 -7.11 -7.92 0.98
C TRP A 265 -8.14 -6.78 1.03
N LEU A 266 -7.70 -5.57 1.38
CA LEU A 266 -8.50 -4.37 1.62
C LEU A 266 -9.44 -4.47 2.83
N ASP A 267 -9.02 -5.18 3.88
CA ASP A 267 -9.69 -5.17 5.18
C ASP A 267 -9.36 -3.88 5.96
N GLU A 268 -10.26 -3.46 6.84
CA GLU A 268 -10.02 -2.31 7.73
C GLU A 268 -8.82 -2.54 8.65
N GLN A 269 -8.53 -3.80 9.00
CA GLN A 269 -7.37 -4.15 9.81
C GLN A 269 -6.03 -4.00 9.07
N THR A 270 -6.04 -3.98 7.74
CA THR A 270 -4.87 -3.88 6.87
C THR A 270 -4.93 -2.63 5.99
N TYR A 271 -5.72 -1.62 6.37
CA TYR A 271 -6.09 -0.45 5.56
C TYR A 271 -4.91 0.20 4.82
N TYR A 272 -3.76 0.34 5.48
CA TYR A 272 -2.52 0.92 4.94
C TYR A 272 -1.51 -0.12 4.43
N GLY A 273 -1.76 -1.40 4.73
CA GLY A 273 -0.79 -2.49 4.65
C GLY A 273 -0.79 -3.29 3.37
N ASP A 274 -1.85 -3.14 2.57
CA ASP A 274 -2.16 -4.03 1.45
C ASP A 274 -1.41 -3.73 0.14
N TRP A 275 -0.38 -2.87 0.22
CA TRP A 275 0.48 -2.47 -0.89
C TRP A 275 1.32 -3.63 -1.48
N THR A 276 1.55 -4.72 -0.74
CA THR A 276 2.39 -5.83 -1.23
C THR A 276 1.80 -6.55 -2.44
N LEU A 277 0.47 -6.59 -2.59
CA LEU A 277 -0.14 -7.12 -3.82
C LEU A 277 0.15 -6.20 -5.00
N ILE A 278 0.16 -4.88 -4.77
CA ILE A 278 0.53 -3.89 -5.79
C ILE A 278 2.00 -4.07 -6.21
N ASN A 279 2.92 -4.37 -5.28
CA ASN A 279 4.30 -4.73 -5.62
C ASN A 279 4.38 -5.99 -6.49
N THR A 280 3.59 -7.04 -6.21
CA THR A 280 3.52 -8.22 -7.09
C THR A 280 3.03 -7.85 -8.49
N LEU A 281 2.01 -6.99 -8.59
CA LEU A 281 1.48 -6.55 -9.88
C LEU A 281 2.52 -5.72 -10.66
N ARG A 282 3.19 -4.77 -9.99
CA ARG A 282 4.30 -3.99 -10.55
C ARG A 282 5.41 -4.89 -11.09
N ASP A 283 5.90 -5.82 -10.28
CA ASP A 283 7.05 -6.66 -10.66
C ASP A 283 6.69 -7.66 -11.77
N ARG A 284 5.42 -8.04 -11.91
CA ARG A 284 4.96 -8.96 -12.97
C ARG A 284 4.53 -8.26 -14.26
N TYR A 285 3.92 -7.09 -14.16
CA TYR A 285 3.23 -6.44 -15.29
C TYR A 285 3.70 -5.00 -15.56
N GLY A 286 4.63 -4.48 -14.77
CA GLY A 286 5.18 -3.14 -14.89
C GLY A 286 4.41 -2.09 -14.09
N THR A 287 5.06 -0.94 -13.85
CA THR A 287 4.46 0.18 -13.11
C THR A 287 3.23 0.74 -13.82
N SER A 288 3.26 0.88 -15.15
CA SER A 288 2.14 1.42 -15.93
C SER A 288 0.86 0.59 -15.78
N PHE A 289 0.97 -0.72 -15.57
CA PHE A 289 -0.20 -1.56 -15.31
C PHE A 289 -0.92 -1.17 -14.02
N VAL A 290 -0.19 -0.76 -12.98
CA VAL A 290 -0.80 -0.28 -11.73
C VAL A 290 -1.58 1.01 -11.99
N ASP A 291 -1.04 1.89 -12.82
CA ASP A 291 -1.69 3.14 -13.23
C ASP A 291 -2.96 2.85 -14.06
N ASP A 292 -2.89 1.89 -14.99
CA ASP A 292 -4.02 1.44 -15.81
C ASP A 292 -5.21 1.00 -14.95
N LEU A 293 -4.99 0.44 -13.76
CA LEU A 293 -6.10 0.11 -12.85
C LEU A 293 -6.95 1.34 -12.52
N TRP A 294 -6.35 2.50 -12.34
CA TRP A 294 -7.07 3.74 -12.07
C TRP A 294 -7.80 4.26 -13.30
N PHE A 295 -7.17 4.20 -14.47
CA PHE A 295 -7.77 4.71 -15.71
C PHE A 295 -8.86 3.80 -16.27
N GLU A 296 -8.76 2.49 -16.03
CA GLU A 296 -9.67 1.48 -16.57
C GLU A 296 -10.77 1.06 -15.61
N ALA A 297 -10.65 1.30 -14.30
CA ALA A 297 -11.66 0.92 -13.32
C ALA A 297 -13.05 1.47 -13.68
N ARG A 298 -14.08 0.64 -13.58
CA ARG A 298 -15.47 1.08 -13.79
C ARG A 298 -16.06 1.57 -12.46
N GLN A 299 -16.94 2.56 -12.52
CA GLN A 299 -17.60 3.07 -11.31
C GLN A 299 -18.29 1.96 -10.52
N GLY A 300 -17.95 1.84 -9.23
CA GLY A 300 -18.48 0.82 -8.33
C GLY A 300 -17.81 -0.56 -8.43
N GLU A 301 -16.81 -0.73 -9.31
CA GLU A 301 -16.04 -1.97 -9.42
C GLU A 301 -15.08 -2.12 -8.23
N HIS A 302 -15.02 -3.32 -7.65
CA HIS A 302 -14.00 -3.65 -6.65
C HIS A 302 -12.62 -3.74 -7.32
N PRO A 303 -11.51 -3.32 -6.67
CA PRO A 303 -10.17 -3.40 -7.24
C PRO A 303 -9.77 -4.79 -7.75
N ILE A 304 -10.15 -5.87 -7.06
CA ILE A 304 -9.95 -7.26 -7.55
C ILE A 304 -10.69 -7.54 -8.86
N THR A 305 -11.94 -7.11 -8.98
CA THR A 305 -12.72 -7.27 -10.22
C THR A 305 -12.06 -6.50 -11.36
N THR A 306 -11.54 -5.31 -11.08
CA THR A 306 -10.75 -4.51 -12.04
C THR A 306 -9.48 -5.23 -12.47
N ILE A 307 -8.65 -5.71 -11.53
CA ILE A 307 -7.42 -6.46 -11.82
C ILE A 307 -7.70 -7.66 -12.73
N LYS A 308 -8.70 -8.48 -12.39
CA LYS A 308 -9.09 -9.64 -13.19
C LYS A 308 -9.50 -9.24 -14.60
N ARG A 309 -10.31 -8.19 -14.74
CA ARG A 309 -10.80 -7.73 -16.05
C ARG A 309 -9.68 -7.16 -16.91
N VAL A 310 -8.85 -6.27 -16.36
CA VAL A 310 -7.77 -5.60 -17.12
C VAL A 310 -6.71 -6.62 -17.55
N LEU A 311 -6.37 -7.60 -16.70
CA LEU A 311 -5.44 -8.68 -17.06
C LEU A 311 -6.09 -9.82 -17.86
N GLY A 312 -7.42 -9.82 -18.04
CA GLY A 312 -8.13 -10.93 -18.67
C GLY A 312 -8.02 -12.27 -17.91
N LEU A 313 -7.84 -12.23 -16.58
CA LEU A 313 -7.71 -13.43 -15.76
C LEU A 313 -9.08 -14.05 -15.49
N ASP A 314 -9.18 -15.35 -15.75
CA ASP A 314 -10.23 -16.15 -15.14
C ASP A 314 -9.98 -16.30 -13.63
N HIS A 315 -10.98 -16.83 -12.92
CA HIS A 315 -10.90 -16.92 -11.46
C HIS A 315 -9.76 -17.84 -10.99
N GLY A 316 -9.49 -18.93 -11.72
CA GLY A 316 -8.40 -19.84 -11.40
C GLY A 316 -7.03 -19.19 -11.54
N SER A 317 -6.78 -18.47 -12.63
CA SER A 317 -5.52 -17.77 -12.89
C SER A 317 -5.30 -16.63 -11.87
N PHE A 318 -6.38 -15.96 -11.46
CA PHE A 318 -6.32 -14.99 -10.38
C PHE A 318 -5.98 -15.65 -9.01
N ALA A 319 -6.52 -16.83 -8.72
CA ALA A 319 -6.14 -17.59 -7.54
C ALA A 319 -4.63 -17.93 -7.52
N GLU A 320 -4.06 -18.33 -8.66
CA GLU A 320 -2.62 -18.58 -8.77
C GLU A 320 -1.79 -17.30 -8.53
N LEU A 321 -2.24 -16.13 -9.02
CA LEU A 321 -1.60 -14.84 -8.77
C LEU A 321 -1.59 -14.48 -7.27
N ILE A 322 -2.70 -14.70 -6.56
CA ILE A 322 -2.80 -14.44 -5.12
C ILE A 322 -1.94 -15.42 -4.30
N ALA A 323 -1.91 -16.69 -4.68
CA ALA A 323 -1.01 -17.67 -4.07
C ALA A 323 0.46 -17.34 -4.32
N ASP A 324 0.80 -16.79 -5.49
CA ASP A 324 2.14 -16.29 -5.79
C ASP A 324 2.54 -15.10 -4.91
N HIS A 325 1.67 -14.09 -4.81
CA HIS A 325 1.84 -12.95 -3.90
C HIS A 325 2.07 -13.42 -2.45
N ALA A 326 1.24 -14.34 -1.96
CA ALA A 326 1.37 -14.89 -0.62
C ALA A 326 2.74 -15.54 -0.38
N ARG A 327 3.29 -16.24 -1.38
CA ARG A 327 4.62 -16.87 -1.30
C ARG A 327 5.76 -15.86 -1.39
N ARG A 328 5.65 -14.81 -2.20
CA ARG A 328 6.63 -13.71 -2.27
C ARG A 328 6.79 -12.99 -0.94
N ASN A 329 5.69 -12.83 -0.19
CA ASN A 329 5.72 -12.20 1.13
C ASN A 329 6.53 -12.96 2.19
N VAL A 330 6.92 -14.22 1.96
CA VAL A 330 7.78 -14.97 2.89
C VAL A 330 9.13 -14.26 3.07
N ALA A 331 9.75 -13.84 1.98
CA ALA A 331 11.06 -13.17 2.00
C ALA A 331 10.99 -11.68 1.59
N PHE A 332 9.76 -11.18 1.34
CA PHE A 332 9.53 -9.93 0.61
C PHE A 332 10.30 -9.93 -0.72
N ASP A 333 10.06 -10.97 -1.52
CA ASP A 333 10.69 -11.18 -2.83
C ASP A 333 10.08 -10.22 -3.88
N TYR A 334 10.55 -8.98 -3.81
CA TYR A 334 10.19 -7.85 -4.66
C TYR A 334 11.45 -7.11 -5.11
N THR A 335 11.33 -6.32 -6.18
CA THR A 335 12.42 -5.46 -6.67
C THR A 335 13.04 -4.59 -5.57
N ASP A 336 12.21 -4.09 -4.65
CA ASP A 336 12.55 -3.25 -3.50
C ASP A 336 12.70 -4.05 -2.18
N GLY A 337 12.74 -5.38 -2.26
CA GLY A 337 12.74 -6.29 -1.12
C GLY A 337 13.86 -6.02 -0.12
N ALA A 338 15.09 -5.75 -0.57
CA ALA A 338 16.21 -5.45 0.33
C ALA A 338 15.97 -4.20 1.18
N ALA A 339 15.34 -3.17 0.60
CA ALA A 339 15.01 -1.94 1.32
C ALA A 339 13.85 -2.16 2.30
N ILE A 340 12.78 -2.86 1.89
CA ILE A 340 11.67 -3.26 2.76
C ILE A 340 12.21 -4.01 3.99
N ARG A 341 13.12 -4.96 3.75
CA ARG A 341 13.77 -5.70 4.81
C ARG A 341 14.59 -4.79 5.74
N SER A 342 15.26 -3.76 5.24
CA SER A 342 16.11 -2.92 6.10
C SER A 342 15.38 -2.30 7.31
N ASP A 343 14.12 -1.90 7.21
CA ASP A 343 13.35 -1.30 8.31
C ASP A 343 12.73 -2.34 9.25
N LEU A 344 12.24 -3.44 8.69
CA LEU A 344 11.79 -4.60 9.46
C LEU A 344 12.92 -5.15 10.38
N TRP A 345 14.19 -4.83 10.08
CA TRP A 345 15.41 -5.27 10.78
C TRP A 345 16.02 -4.22 11.73
N ARG A 346 15.44 -3.01 11.89
CA ARG A 346 16.07 -1.92 12.68
C ARG A 346 16.14 -2.13 14.19
N ALA A 347 15.48 -3.14 14.76
CA ALA A 347 15.44 -3.33 16.22
C ALA A 347 16.69 -4.09 16.74
N PRO A 348 17.54 -3.48 17.59
CA PRO A 348 18.67 -4.18 18.22
C PRO A 348 18.18 -5.35 19.07
N GLY A 349 18.78 -6.53 18.90
CA GLY A 349 18.40 -7.74 19.66
C GLY A 349 17.15 -8.47 19.15
N ALA A 350 16.58 -8.07 18.02
CA ALA A 350 15.50 -8.84 17.39
C ALA A 350 16.05 -10.15 16.81
N THR A 351 15.84 -11.26 17.52
CA THR A 351 15.87 -12.60 16.92
C THR A 351 14.85 -12.65 15.80
N TYR A 352 15.33 -12.68 14.56
CA TYR A 352 14.63 -13.17 13.38
C TYR A 352 13.13 -12.78 13.28
N ARG A 353 12.84 -11.53 12.92
CA ARG A 353 11.48 -11.03 12.61
C ARG A 353 10.94 -11.21 11.18
N PRO A 354 11.68 -11.69 10.15
CA PRO A 354 11.20 -11.57 8.78
C PRO A 354 10.24 -12.67 8.34
N LEU A 355 10.22 -13.81 9.04
CA LEU A 355 9.25 -14.86 8.80
C LEU A 355 8.15 -14.75 9.86
N TYR A 356 7.19 -13.85 9.64
CA TYR A 356 5.94 -13.94 10.40
C TYR A 356 5.35 -15.32 10.11
N THR A 357 5.29 -16.17 11.12
CA THR A 357 4.76 -17.53 10.99
C THR A 357 3.71 -17.80 12.04
N VAL A 358 2.73 -18.62 11.69
CA VAL A 358 1.61 -18.98 12.56
C VAL A 358 1.82 -20.38 13.11
N SER A 359 1.59 -20.53 14.42
CA SER A 359 1.57 -21.85 15.06
C SER A 359 0.34 -22.64 14.65
N LEU A 360 0.53 -23.89 14.22
CA LEU A 360 -0.57 -24.84 14.06
C LEU A 360 -0.98 -25.47 15.39
N GLN A 361 -2.25 -25.84 15.52
CA GLN A 361 -2.74 -26.68 16.61
C GLN A 361 -2.56 -28.15 16.25
N THR A 362 -1.90 -28.91 17.12
CA THR A 362 -1.80 -30.37 16.99
C THR A 362 -3.16 -31.03 17.23
N VAL A 363 -3.62 -31.84 16.29
CA VAL A 363 -4.83 -32.67 16.41
C VAL A 363 -4.45 -34.09 16.79
N ASP A 364 -3.51 -34.69 16.04
CA ASP A 364 -2.91 -35.99 16.35
C ASP A 364 -1.45 -35.98 15.87
N ALA A 365 -0.51 -35.94 16.83
CA ALA A 365 0.91 -35.88 16.53
C ALA A 365 1.43 -37.17 15.84
N ASN A 366 0.84 -38.33 16.13
CA ASN A 366 1.29 -39.61 15.55
C ASN A 366 0.86 -39.73 14.09
N ALA A 367 -0.32 -39.19 13.76
CA ALA A 367 -0.80 -39.11 12.39
C ALA A 367 -0.18 -37.92 11.61
N GLY A 368 0.55 -37.04 12.28
CA GLY A 368 1.01 -35.77 11.71
C GLY A 368 -0.13 -34.82 11.37
N ALA A 369 -1.26 -34.90 12.08
CA ALA A 369 -2.47 -34.13 11.80
C ALA A 369 -2.51 -32.84 12.61
N TYR A 370 -2.74 -31.72 11.91
CA TYR A 370 -2.76 -30.37 12.46
C TYR A 370 -3.92 -29.56 11.90
N ARG A 371 -4.24 -28.44 12.56
CA ARG A 371 -5.22 -27.46 12.08
C ARG A 371 -4.78 -26.03 12.39
N ILE A 372 -5.25 -25.08 11.60
CA ILE A 372 -5.05 -23.65 11.89
C ILE A 372 -5.92 -23.22 13.10
N PRO A 373 -5.42 -22.35 14.01
CA PRO A 373 -6.27 -21.68 14.99
C PRO A 373 -7.41 -20.90 14.32
N ALA A 374 -8.60 -20.92 14.90
CA ALA A 374 -9.79 -20.28 14.30
C ALA A 374 -9.66 -18.76 14.14
N ASP A 375 -8.94 -18.10 15.04
CA ASP A 375 -8.62 -16.66 14.99
C ASP A 375 -7.54 -16.31 13.96
N ARG A 376 -6.91 -17.32 13.37
CA ARG A 376 -5.88 -17.18 12.32
C ARG A 376 -6.32 -17.77 10.97
N ALA A 377 -7.55 -18.25 10.89
CA ALA A 377 -8.16 -18.75 9.67
C ALA A 377 -8.14 -17.66 8.58
N PRO A 378 -7.53 -17.91 7.41
CA PRO A 378 -7.49 -16.94 6.32
C PRO A 378 -8.87 -16.55 5.85
N GLN A 379 -9.13 -15.25 5.69
CA GLN A 379 -10.28 -14.71 4.98
C GLN A 379 -10.00 -14.71 3.47
N GLN A 380 -10.95 -14.23 2.65
CA GLN A 380 -10.80 -14.14 1.20
C GLN A 380 -9.47 -13.47 0.78
N TYR A 381 -8.59 -14.21 0.10
CA TYR A 381 -7.25 -13.78 -0.34
C TYR A 381 -6.24 -13.54 0.77
N GLY A 382 -6.61 -13.82 2.03
CA GLY A 382 -5.68 -13.93 3.13
C GLY A 382 -4.87 -15.23 3.07
N TYR A 383 -3.79 -15.29 3.83
CA TYR A 383 -2.89 -16.44 3.86
C TYR A 383 -2.18 -16.61 5.21
N ASN A 384 -1.61 -17.80 5.39
CA ASN A 384 -0.72 -18.13 6.49
C ASN A 384 0.63 -18.62 5.99
N HIS A 385 1.68 -18.32 6.76
CA HIS A 385 3.01 -18.91 6.63
C HIS A 385 3.25 -19.82 7.83
N ILE A 386 3.70 -21.04 7.58
CA ILE A 386 3.98 -22.04 8.61
C ILE A 386 5.40 -22.55 8.39
N GLU A 387 6.27 -22.38 9.37
CA GLU A 387 7.60 -22.97 9.32
C GLU A 387 7.54 -24.46 9.61
N LEU A 388 8.26 -25.23 8.80
CA LEU A 388 8.36 -26.68 8.88
C LEU A 388 9.82 -27.07 9.07
N ARG A 389 10.04 -28.05 9.96
CA ARG A 389 11.36 -28.64 10.20
C ARG A 389 11.39 -30.06 9.62
N PRO A 390 12.20 -30.32 8.59
CA PRO A 390 12.38 -31.67 8.07
C PRO A 390 12.95 -32.61 9.12
N ASP A 391 12.57 -33.87 9.08
CA ASP A 391 13.26 -34.93 9.82
C ASP A 391 14.50 -35.44 9.04
N SER A 392 15.08 -36.57 9.47
CA SER A 392 16.25 -37.16 8.82
C SER A 392 16.02 -37.61 7.36
N SER A 393 14.78 -37.68 6.88
CA SER A 393 14.46 -37.99 5.47
C SER A 393 14.76 -36.83 4.52
N GLY A 394 14.85 -35.60 5.03
CA GLY A 394 15.19 -34.39 4.28
C GLY A 394 14.05 -33.80 3.44
N ALA A 395 13.00 -34.57 3.14
CA ALA A 395 11.83 -34.12 2.38
C ALA A 395 10.57 -34.11 3.26
N ILE A 396 9.81 -33.02 3.20
CA ILE A 396 8.51 -32.93 3.84
C ILE A 396 7.42 -33.13 2.80
N SER A 397 6.34 -33.82 3.19
CA SER A 397 5.11 -33.91 2.42
C SER A 397 3.94 -33.31 3.21
N VAL A 398 3.15 -32.47 2.57
CA VAL A 398 1.93 -31.87 3.14
C VAL A 398 0.75 -32.22 2.26
N ARG A 399 -0.34 -32.62 2.92
CA ARG A 399 -1.67 -32.72 2.31
C ARG A 399 -2.62 -31.81 3.08
N LEU A 400 -3.26 -30.90 2.36
CA LEU A 400 -4.30 -30.05 2.93
C LEU A 400 -5.65 -30.72 2.75
N ASP A 401 -6.28 -31.05 3.88
CA ASP A 401 -7.64 -31.58 3.92
C ASP A 401 -8.55 -30.41 4.28
N GLY A 402 -9.09 -29.74 3.25
CA GLY A 402 -10.01 -28.62 3.44
C GLY A 402 -11.14 -29.05 4.37
N THR A 403 -11.24 -28.44 5.55
CA THR A 403 -12.40 -28.67 6.41
C THR A 403 -13.58 -28.04 5.70
N GLY A 404 -14.48 -28.85 5.15
CA GLY A 404 -15.65 -28.36 4.44
C GLY A 404 -16.36 -27.28 5.26
N GLY A 405 -16.48 -26.08 4.70
CA GLY A 405 -17.04 -24.93 5.40
C GLY A 405 -16.76 -23.64 4.65
N GLY A 406 -17.80 -22.82 4.49
CA GLY A 406 -17.75 -21.56 3.77
C GLY A 406 -18.42 -21.64 2.40
N ALA A 407 -19.35 -20.72 2.15
CA ALA A 407 -19.82 -20.35 0.82
C ALA A 407 -19.36 -18.89 0.59
N PRO A 408 -18.59 -18.61 -0.47
CA PRO A 408 -18.03 -19.57 -1.44
C PRO A 408 -17.00 -20.53 -0.84
N SER A 409 -16.74 -21.63 -1.56
CA SER A 409 -15.67 -22.59 -1.20
C SER A 409 -14.34 -21.84 -1.15
N PRO A 410 -13.47 -22.07 -0.15
CA PRO A 410 -12.19 -21.38 -0.01
C PRO A 410 -11.17 -21.71 -1.11
N ASP A 411 -11.38 -22.82 -1.82
CA ASP A 411 -10.51 -23.31 -2.91
C ASP A 411 -9.02 -23.12 -2.63
N TRP A 412 -8.56 -23.65 -1.49
CA TRP A 412 -7.21 -23.49 -0.99
C TRP A 412 -6.12 -23.74 -2.04
N ARG A 413 -5.15 -22.83 -2.08
CA ARG A 413 -3.85 -23.04 -2.74
C ARG A 413 -2.78 -23.13 -1.68
N PHE A 414 -1.85 -24.05 -1.87
CA PHE A 414 -0.69 -24.15 -1.00
C PHE A 414 0.59 -24.46 -1.78
N GLY A 415 1.73 -24.08 -1.21
CA GLY A 415 3.04 -24.35 -1.77
C GLY A 415 4.13 -24.12 -0.73
N PHE A 416 5.35 -24.48 -1.07
CA PHE A 416 6.52 -24.35 -0.21
C PHE A 416 7.43 -23.24 -0.72
N VAL A 417 8.08 -22.57 0.22
CA VAL A 417 9.15 -21.61 -0.01
C VAL A 417 10.34 -22.03 0.83
N ALA A 418 11.46 -22.36 0.19
CA ALA A 418 12.73 -22.48 0.88
C ALA A 418 13.46 -21.13 0.83
N VAL A 419 14.03 -20.72 1.96
CA VAL A 419 14.68 -19.41 2.12
C VAL A 419 16.14 -19.59 2.49
N GLY A 420 17.03 -18.96 1.73
CA GLY A 420 18.47 -18.89 2.01
C GLY A 420 18.83 -17.86 3.07
N ALA A 421 20.08 -17.92 3.56
CA ALA A 421 20.60 -16.96 4.54
C ALA A 421 20.64 -15.50 4.03
N ASP A 422 20.63 -15.32 2.71
CA ASP A 422 20.61 -14.03 2.00
C ASP A 422 19.20 -13.57 1.58
N PHE A 423 18.16 -14.29 2.00
CA PHE A 423 16.75 -14.10 1.60
C PHE A 423 16.44 -14.47 0.15
N SER A 424 17.32 -15.20 -0.54
CA SER A 424 16.94 -15.91 -1.77
C SER A 424 15.80 -16.88 -1.47
N ALA A 425 14.84 -16.97 -2.40
CA ALA A 425 13.65 -17.80 -2.24
C ALA A 425 13.50 -18.78 -3.40
N ARG A 426 13.27 -20.07 -3.08
CA ARG A 426 12.94 -21.11 -4.06
C ARG A 426 11.54 -21.62 -3.80
N TYR A 427 10.73 -21.66 -4.86
CA TYR A 427 9.31 -21.97 -4.80
C TYR A 427 9.03 -23.38 -5.34
N SER A 428 8.14 -24.11 -4.66
CA SER A 428 7.54 -25.32 -5.23
C SER A 428 6.46 -24.98 -6.28
N PRO A 429 5.96 -25.97 -7.04
CA PRO A 429 4.65 -25.87 -7.66
C PRO A 429 3.55 -25.54 -6.64
N LEU A 430 2.45 -24.97 -7.12
CA LEU A 430 1.24 -24.80 -6.32
C LEU A 430 0.38 -26.06 -6.36
N TYR A 431 -0.22 -26.37 -5.23
CA TYR A 431 -1.08 -27.52 -5.00
C TYR A 431 -2.45 -27.07 -4.50
N ARG A 432 -3.46 -27.92 -4.67
CA ARG A 432 -4.86 -27.70 -4.30
C ARG A 432 -5.28 -28.58 -3.14
N SER A 433 -6.35 -28.20 -2.46
CA SER A 433 -6.97 -29.05 -1.43
C SER A 433 -7.22 -30.47 -1.96
N GLY A 434 -6.82 -31.48 -1.19
CA GLY A 434 -6.89 -32.90 -1.57
C GLY A 434 -5.67 -33.44 -2.32
N GLU A 435 -4.78 -32.58 -2.82
CA GLU A 435 -3.48 -32.97 -3.38
C GLU A 435 -2.43 -33.11 -2.27
N SER A 436 -1.33 -33.80 -2.58
CA SER A 436 -0.15 -33.91 -1.71
C SER A 436 1.03 -33.24 -2.39
N GLY A 437 1.63 -32.27 -1.73
CA GLY A 437 2.84 -31.59 -2.19
C GLY A 437 4.04 -32.02 -1.35
N SER A 438 5.20 -32.20 -2.00
CA SER A 438 6.45 -32.50 -1.30
C SER A 438 7.56 -31.54 -1.70
N PHE A 439 8.43 -31.22 -0.74
CA PHE A 439 9.56 -30.31 -0.94
C PHE A 439 10.69 -30.64 0.03
N ALA A 440 11.92 -30.37 -0.39
CA ALA A 440 13.13 -30.59 0.38
C ALA A 440 14.01 -29.34 0.33
N LEU A 441 14.75 -29.09 1.40
CA LEU A 441 15.78 -28.05 1.42
C LEU A 441 16.99 -28.48 0.60
N GLU A 442 17.55 -27.53 -0.14
CA GLU A 442 18.82 -27.62 -0.84
C GLU A 442 19.95 -26.98 -0.02
N ALA A 443 21.20 -27.20 -0.44
CA ALA A 443 22.35 -26.68 0.29
C ALA A 443 22.33 -25.14 0.32
N GLY A 444 22.43 -24.55 1.52
CA GLY A 444 22.42 -23.10 1.74
C GLY A 444 21.07 -22.52 2.15
N GLU A 445 19.99 -23.31 2.05
CA GLU A 445 18.66 -22.93 2.51
C GLU A 445 18.50 -23.22 4.02
N THR A 446 17.93 -22.27 4.76
CA THR A 446 17.85 -22.30 6.22
C THR A 446 16.44 -22.44 6.77
N HIS A 447 15.41 -22.06 5.99
CA HIS A 447 14.00 -22.18 6.39
C HIS A 447 13.17 -22.84 5.30
N LEU A 448 12.21 -23.66 5.72
CA LEU A 448 11.17 -24.21 4.86
C LEU A 448 9.81 -23.72 5.35
N ILE A 449 9.13 -22.96 4.50
CA ILE A 449 7.86 -22.30 4.82
C ILE A 449 6.76 -22.89 3.94
N LEU A 450 5.74 -23.47 4.56
CA LEU A 450 4.48 -23.77 3.92
C LEU A 450 3.64 -22.49 3.87
N VAL A 451 3.13 -22.17 2.69
CA VAL A 451 2.21 -21.06 2.48
C VAL A 451 0.86 -21.64 2.12
N VAL A 452 -0.18 -21.24 2.86
CA VAL A 452 -1.57 -21.65 2.62
C VAL A 452 -2.41 -20.40 2.40
N THR A 453 -3.12 -20.34 1.28
CA THR A 453 -3.84 -19.16 0.82
C THR A 453 -5.29 -19.49 0.51
N ALA A 454 -6.22 -18.72 1.07
CA ALA A 454 -7.64 -18.82 0.73
C ALA A 454 -7.89 -18.09 -0.59
N THR A 455 -8.31 -18.81 -1.62
CA THR A 455 -8.65 -18.24 -2.93
C THR A 455 -10.06 -18.63 -3.30
N PRO A 456 -11.09 -18.08 -2.63
CA PRO A 456 -12.44 -18.62 -2.71
C PRO A 456 -12.98 -18.58 -4.13
N THR A 457 -13.75 -19.60 -4.55
CA THR A 457 -14.17 -19.87 -5.95
C THR A 457 -14.89 -18.73 -6.67
N GLU A 458 -15.34 -17.73 -5.92
CA GLU A 458 -15.84 -16.47 -6.45
C GLU A 458 -15.38 -15.32 -5.56
N HIS A 459 -15.32 -14.12 -6.14
CA HIS A 459 -15.03 -12.92 -5.38
C HIS A 459 -16.32 -12.40 -4.74
N VAL A 460 -16.26 -12.13 -3.44
CA VAL A 460 -17.32 -11.45 -2.70
C VAL A 460 -16.87 -10.04 -2.36
N ASP A 461 -17.69 -9.07 -2.76
CA ASP A 461 -17.50 -7.66 -2.45
C ASP A 461 -17.96 -7.37 -1.01
N TYR A 462 -17.01 -7.10 -0.12
CA TYR A 462 -17.29 -6.69 1.26
C TYR A 462 -17.15 -5.17 1.38
N PRO A 463 -18.23 -4.43 1.71
CA PRO A 463 -18.11 -3.01 2.04
C PRO A 463 -17.17 -2.78 3.23
N LEU A 464 -16.60 -1.58 3.33
CA LEU A 464 -15.75 -1.22 4.47
C LEU A 464 -16.47 -1.45 5.82
N GLY A 465 -15.74 -1.97 6.81
CA GLY A 465 -16.28 -2.32 8.13
C GLY A 465 -17.13 -3.60 8.15
N THR A 466 -17.37 -4.25 7.01
CA THR A 466 -18.08 -5.53 6.96
C THR A 466 -17.12 -6.68 7.27
N PRO A 467 -17.38 -7.50 8.30
CA PRO A 467 -16.57 -8.68 8.58
C PRO A 467 -16.60 -9.68 7.43
N SER A 468 -15.45 -10.27 7.12
CA SER A 468 -15.32 -11.39 6.20
C SER A 468 -15.10 -12.70 6.98
N PRO A 469 -15.77 -13.80 6.61
CA PRO A 469 -15.56 -15.08 7.28
C PRO A 469 -14.13 -15.58 7.06
N GLY A 470 -13.52 -16.09 8.13
CA GLY A 470 -12.30 -16.87 8.03
C GLY A 470 -12.61 -18.30 7.58
N TYR A 471 -11.75 -18.87 6.75
CA TYR A 471 -11.82 -20.23 6.28
C TYR A 471 -10.81 -21.07 7.08
N PRO A 472 -11.24 -21.89 8.05
CA PRO A 472 -10.33 -22.81 8.73
C PRO A 472 -9.91 -23.95 7.78
N TYR A 473 -8.76 -24.56 8.06
CA TYR A 473 -8.28 -25.75 7.36
C TYR A 473 -7.55 -26.71 8.32
N ALA A 474 -7.51 -27.96 7.91
CA ALA A 474 -6.68 -29.00 8.51
C ALA A 474 -5.66 -29.51 7.49
N LEU A 475 -4.57 -30.07 7.98
CA LEU A 475 -3.53 -30.64 7.13
C LEU A 475 -2.82 -31.78 7.83
N THR A 476 -2.20 -32.63 7.02
CA THR A 476 -1.29 -33.67 7.47
C THR A 476 0.11 -33.35 6.99
N VAL A 477 1.10 -33.47 7.89
CA VAL A 477 2.54 -33.33 7.61
C VAL A 477 3.23 -34.66 7.81
N GLN A 478 4.08 -35.06 6.87
CA GLN A 478 4.93 -36.25 6.91
C GLN A 478 6.37 -35.88 6.58
N GLY A 479 7.36 -36.60 7.12
CA GLY A 479 8.78 -36.30 6.89
C GLY A 479 9.30 -35.05 7.62
N GLY A 480 8.55 -34.54 8.60
CA GLY A 480 8.90 -33.35 9.36
C GLY A 480 7.80 -32.92 10.34
N THR A 481 8.02 -31.80 11.02
CA THR A 481 7.06 -31.24 11.99
C THR A 481 6.92 -29.72 11.84
N PRO A 482 5.73 -29.14 12.11
CA PRO A 482 5.59 -27.69 12.23
C PRO A 482 6.42 -27.13 13.38
N VAL A 483 6.96 -25.94 13.18
CA VAL A 483 7.67 -25.16 14.20
C VAL A 483 6.68 -24.19 14.87
N ALA A 484 6.91 -23.89 16.15
CA ALA A 484 6.15 -22.84 16.84
C ALA A 484 6.38 -21.50 16.11
N GLY A 485 5.28 -20.85 15.71
CA GLY A 485 5.32 -19.59 14.98
C GLY A 485 5.75 -18.41 15.85
N THR A 486 5.96 -17.27 15.19
CA THR A 486 6.38 -16.00 15.80
C THR A 486 5.20 -15.16 16.33
N THR A 487 3.96 -15.67 16.23
CA THR A 487 2.71 -15.04 16.70
C THR A 487 2.54 -15.03 18.20
#